data_AF-A0A7X8VBG3-F1
#
_entry.id   AF-A0A7X8VBG3-F1
#
_cell.length_a   1.000
_cell.length_b   1.000
_cell.length_c   1.000
_cell.angle_alpha   90.00
_cell.angle_beta   90.00
_cell.angle_gamma   90.00
#
_symmetry.space_group_name_H-M   'P 1'
#
loop_
_entity.id
_entity.type
_entity.pdbx_description
1 polymer ?
#
loop_
_entity_poly.entity_id
_entity_poly.type
_entity_poly.pdbx_seq_one_letter_code
_entity_poly.pdbx_strand_id
1 'polypeptide(L)'
;MDMVHNNINLFNVYQSEMPHIKIENQDKEKLIEVCKQFESIFINFMLKSMRATVPDGGLFEKGVAYDIVLSMHDQALAEEVSQNGGIGLAKQLYEELSKYV
;
A
#
# COMPACT_ATOMS: atom_id res chain seq x y z
N MET A 1 4.81 50.35 28.22
CA MET A 1 4.73 49.12 29.06
C MET A 1 4.03 48.11 28.20
N ASP A 2 4.76 47.65 27.20
CA ASP A 2 4.20 46.93 26.06
C ASP A 2 4.45 45.45 26.30
N MET A 3 3.50 44.83 27.01
CA MET A 3 3.44 43.38 27.14
C MET A 3 2.31 42.83 26.28
N VAL A 4 2.74 42.32 25.12
CA VAL A 4 2.38 41.00 24.58
C VAL A 4 0.89 40.66 24.58
N HIS A 5 0.24 40.71 23.42
CA HIS A 5 -0.59 39.60 22.96
C HIS A 5 -0.18 39.30 21.51
N ASN A 6 0.95 38.58 21.40
CA ASN A 6 1.46 37.99 20.17
C ASN A 6 0.50 36.86 19.78
N ASN A 7 -0.43 37.14 18.87
CA ASN A 7 -1.29 36.10 18.30
C ASN A 7 -0.44 35.34 17.27
N ILE A 8 0.37 34.41 17.77
CA ILE A 8 1.11 33.47 16.93
C ILE A 8 0.05 32.68 16.16
N ASN A 9 -0.10 32.98 14.87
CA ASN A 9 -0.84 32.13 13.95
C ASN A 9 -0.17 30.74 13.96
N LEU A 10 -0.68 29.86 14.83
CA LEU A 10 -0.23 28.47 14.97
C LEU A 10 -0.28 27.73 13.63
N PHE A 11 -1.14 28.19 12.71
CA PHE A 11 -1.26 27.70 11.35
C PHE A 11 0.01 27.95 10.50
N ASN A 12 0.71 29.06 10.68
CA ASN A 12 1.91 29.40 9.90
C ASN A 12 3.15 28.62 10.35
N VAL A 13 3.18 28.16 11.61
CA VAL A 13 4.32 27.41 12.17
C VAL A 13 4.39 25.98 11.63
N TYR A 14 3.27 25.39 11.19
CA TYR A 14 3.26 24.09 10.52
C TYR A 14 3.61 24.16 9.02
N GLN A 15 3.76 25.36 8.47
CA GLN A 15 3.98 25.59 7.04
C GLN A 15 5.45 25.90 6.70
N SER A 16 6.34 25.95 7.70
CA SER A 16 7.77 26.12 7.46
C SER A 16 8.41 24.80 6.99
N GLU A 17 8.52 24.72 5.66
CA GLU A 17 9.59 24.07 4.91
C GLU A 17 9.70 22.54 5.07
N MET A 18 8.73 21.84 4.48
CA MET A 18 9.10 20.58 3.82
C MET A 18 10.13 20.94 2.74
N PRO A 19 11.35 20.37 2.78
CA PRO A 19 12.32 20.62 1.72
C PRO A 19 11.65 20.27 0.40
N HIS A 20 11.61 21.21 -0.55
CA HIS A 20 11.21 20.91 -1.92
C HIS A 20 12.23 19.95 -2.52
N ILE A 21 12.05 18.65 -2.26
CA ILE A 21 12.78 17.59 -2.92
C ILE A 21 12.37 17.72 -4.39
N LYS A 22 13.33 18.11 -5.24
CA LYS A 22 13.13 18.04 -6.69
C LYS A 22 13.09 16.57 -7.07
N ILE A 23 11.90 16.01 -7.10
CA ILE A 23 11.66 14.64 -7.53
C ILE A 23 11.93 14.56 -9.03
N GLU A 24 13.01 13.86 -9.38
CA GLU A 24 13.24 13.41 -10.75
C GLU A 24 12.15 12.39 -11.13
N ASN A 25 11.78 12.30 -12.41
CA ASN A 25 10.76 11.33 -12.87
C ASN A 25 11.02 9.90 -12.35
N GLN A 26 12.30 9.54 -12.19
CA GLN A 26 12.74 8.25 -11.67
C GLN A 26 12.20 7.93 -10.27
N ASP A 27 12.01 8.93 -9.40
CA ASP A 27 11.53 8.71 -8.04
C ASP A 27 9.99 8.55 -8.00
N LYS A 28 9.26 9.18 -8.93
CA LYS A 28 7.82 8.91 -9.12
C LYS A 28 7.57 7.51 -9.64
N GLU A 29 8.40 7.05 -10.57
CA GLU A 29 8.33 5.68 -11.12
C GLU A 29 8.61 4.62 -10.04
N LYS A 30 9.63 4.84 -9.20
CA LYS A 30 9.88 3.97 -8.05
C LYS A 30 8.72 3.98 -7.05
N LEU A 31 8.14 5.16 -6.80
CA LEU A 31 7.04 5.28 -5.83
C LEU A 31 5.82 4.47 -6.27
N ILE A 32 5.41 4.57 -7.55
CA ILE A 32 4.27 3.78 -8.04
C ILE A 32 4.57 2.28 -8.02
N GLU A 33 5.81 1.88 -8.32
CA GLU A 33 6.24 0.48 -8.28
C GLU A 33 6.13 -0.09 -6.85
N VAL A 34 6.62 0.64 -5.85
CA VAL A 34 6.50 0.24 -4.44
C VAL A 34 5.03 0.17 -4.00
N CYS A 35 4.19 1.11 -4.46
CA CYS A 35 2.75 1.09 -4.15
C CYS A 35 2.06 -0.16 -4.72
N LYS A 36 2.41 -0.57 -5.95
CA LYS A 36 1.90 -1.82 -6.56
C LYS A 36 2.39 -3.06 -5.83
N GLN A 37 3.66 -3.11 -5.45
CA GLN A 37 4.21 -4.22 -4.65
C GLN A 37 3.50 -4.35 -3.30
N PHE A 38 3.20 -3.23 -2.65
CA PHE A 38 2.40 -3.24 -1.42
C PHE A 38 0.98 -3.76 -1.66
N GLU A 39 0.32 -3.33 -2.75
CA GLU A 39 -1.01 -3.83 -3.12
C GLU A 39 -0.99 -5.34 -3.40
N SER A 40 0.05 -5.89 -4.02
CA SER A 40 0.24 -7.34 -4.17
C SER A 40 0.25 -8.06 -2.81
N ILE A 41 1.01 -7.57 -1.84
CA ILE A 41 1.06 -8.16 -0.48
C ILE A 41 -0.34 -8.12 0.15
N PHE A 42 -1.04 -6.99 0.01
CA PHE A 42 -2.38 -6.82 0.56
C PHE A 42 -3.40 -7.76 -0.09
N ILE A 43 -3.38 -7.90 -1.42
CA ILE A 43 -4.25 -8.83 -2.15
C ILE A 43 -3.97 -10.27 -1.73
N ASN A 44 -2.70 -10.67 -1.61
CA ASN A 44 -2.34 -12.01 -1.13
C ASN A 44 -2.90 -12.27 0.28
N PHE A 45 -2.77 -11.30 1.18
CA PHE A 45 -3.38 -11.38 2.51
C PHE A 45 -4.91 -11.49 2.45
N MET A 46 -5.55 -10.74 1.55
CA MET A 46 -7.00 -10.80 1.33
C MET A 46 -7.43 -12.18 0.85
N LEU A 47 -6.77 -12.75 -0.17
CA LEU A 47 -7.04 -14.08 -0.70
C LEU A 47 -6.94 -15.15 0.39
N LYS A 48 -5.87 -15.09 1.18
CA LYS A 48 -5.68 -15.98 2.33
C LYS A 48 -6.79 -15.83 3.37
N SER A 49 -7.19 -14.60 3.68
CA SER A 49 -8.23 -14.30 4.66
C SER A 49 -9.61 -14.78 4.20
N MET A 50 -9.95 -14.56 2.92
CA MET A 50 -11.19 -15.06 2.32
C MET A 50 -11.23 -16.59 2.34
N ARG A 51 -10.11 -17.27 2.10
CA ARG A 51 -10.06 -18.73 2.13
C ARG A 51 -10.21 -19.30 3.54
N ALA A 52 -9.69 -18.61 4.54
CA ALA A 52 -9.87 -18.99 5.94
C ALA A 52 -11.35 -18.99 6.38
N THR A 53 -12.24 -18.31 5.65
CA THR A 53 -13.69 -18.36 5.92
C THR A 53 -14.38 -19.58 5.30
N VAL A 54 -13.69 -20.39 4.50
CA VAL A 54 -14.23 -21.61 3.89
C VAL A 54 -13.94 -22.79 4.83
N PRO A 55 -14.97 -23.47 5.38
CA PRO A 55 -14.78 -24.61 6.26
C PRO A 55 -13.98 -25.73 5.61
N ASP A 56 -13.22 -26.46 6.43
CA ASP A 56 -12.58 -27.71 6.00
C ASP A 56 -13.64 -28.81 5.82
N GLY A 57 -13.46 -29.69 4.82
CA GLY A 57 -14.39 -30.82 4.57
C GLY A 57 -14.85 -31.02 3.13
N GLY A 58 -14.00 -30.74 2.13
CA GLY A 58 -14.30 -30.95 0.71
C GLY A 58 -14.05 -32.40 0.24
N LEU A 59 -14.32 -32.64 -1.05
CA LEU A 59 -14.10 -33.94 -1.72
C LEU A 59 -12.62 -34.37 -1.75
N PHE A 60 -11.69 -33.44 -1.57
CA PHE A 60 -10.25 -33.67 -1.59
C PHE A 60 -9.63 -33.36 -0.23
N GLU A 61 -8.69 -34.20 0.22
CA GLU A 61 -7.90 -33.93 1.41
C GLU A 61 -6.95 -32.75 1.16
N LYS A 62 -6.98 -31.76 2.06
CA LYS A 62 -5.97 -30.70 2.12
C LYS A 62 -4.73 -31.27 2.81
N GLY A 63 -3.60 -31.25 2.12
CA GLY A 63 -2.30 -31.65 2.66
C GLY A 63 -1.26 -30.56 2.50
N VAL A 64 -0.11 -30.72 3.17
CA VAL A 64 0.98 -29.71 3.17
C VAL A 64 1.41 -29.29 1.76
N ALA A 65 1.48 -30.24 0.82
CA ALA A 65 1.83 -29.95 -0.57
C ALA A 65 0.78 -29.06 -1.26
N TYR A 66 -0.51 -29.29 -0.98
CA TYR A 66 -1.59 -28.46 -1.51
C TYR A 66 -1.48 -27.03 -0.98
N ASP A 67 -1.24 -26.86 0.31
CA ASP A 67 -1.11 -25.53 0.94
C ASP A 67 0.08 -24.74 0.39
N ILE A 68 1.21 -25.41 0.15
CA ILE A 68 2.39 -24.79 -0.47
C ILE A 68 2.06 -24.31 -1.88
N VAL A 69 1.54 -25.18 -2.74
CA VAL A 69 1.18 -24.81 -4.12
C VAL A 69 0.15 -23.70 -4.15
N LEU A 70 -0.83 -23.74 -3.25
CA LEU A 70 -1.86 -22.73 -3.13
C LEU A 70 -1.28 -21.38 -2.70
N SER A 71 -0.34 -21.36 -1.74
CA SER A 71 0.34 -20.13 -1.35
C SER A 71 1.15 -19.51 -2.49
N MET A 72 1.83 -20.34 -3.29
CA MET A 72 2.58 -19.89 -4.45
C MET A 72 1.65 -19.35 -5.54
N HIS A 73 0.51 -20.00 -5.74
CA HIS A 73 -0.53 -19.55 -6.65
C HIS A 73 -1.10 -18.19 -6.22
N ASP A 74 -1.46 -18.04 -4.94
CA ASP A 74 -2.02 -16.79 -4.41
C ASP A 74 -1.02 -15.63 -4.52
N GLN A 75 0.28 -15.90 -4.30
CA GLN A 75 1.34 -14.93 -4.50
C GLN A 75 1.47 -14.49 -5.96
N ALA A 76 1.54 -15.43 -6.90
CA ALA A 76 1.65 -15.13 -8.33
C ALA A 76 0.41 -14.39 -8.85
N LEU A 77 -0.78 -14.79 -8.40
CA LEU A 77 -2.04 -14.13 -8.73
C LEU A 77 -2.06 -12.70 -8.19
N ALA A 78 -1.67 -12.49 -6.94
CA ALA A 78 -1.67 -11.16 -6.34
C ALA A 78 -0.71 -10.20 -7.02
N GLU A 79 0.47 -10.69 -7.44
CA GLU A 79 1.44 -9.93 -8.22
C GLU A 79 0.85 -9.50 -9.57
N GLU A 80 0.31 -10.44 -10.34
CA GLU A 80 -0.29 -10.14 -11.65
C GLU A 80 -1.48 -9.18 -11.54
N VAL A 81 -2.35 -9.39 -10.54
CA VAL A 81 -3.51 -8.51 -10.32
C VAL A 81 -3.05 -7.10 -9.95
N SER A 82 -2.05 -6.95 -9.08
CA SER A 82 -1.52 -5.64 -8.68
C SER A 82 -0.91 -4.85 -9.84
N GLN A 83 -0.34 -5.54 -10.83
CA GLN A 83 0.27 -4.91 -12.01
C GLN A 83 -0.77 -4.48 -13.05
N ASN A 84 -1.91 -5.20 -13.13
CA ASN A 84 -2.97 -5.00 -14.11
C ASN A 84 -4.19 -4.23 -13.57
N GLY A 85 -3.95 -3.27 -12.67
CA GLY A 85 -4.98 -2.35 -12.16
C GLY A 85 -5.45 -2.61 -10.74
N GLY A 86 -5.14 -3.79 -10.19
CA GLY A 86 -5.33 -4.07 -8.76
C GLY A 86 -6.77 -3.91 -8.29
N ILE A 87 -6.89 -3.55 -7.01
CA ILE A 87 -8.15 -3.14 -6.38
C ILE A 87 -8.23 -1.61 -6.24
N GLY A 88 -7.21 -0.89 -6.71
CA GLY A 88 -7.09 0.57 -6.67
C GLY A 88 -6.34 1.12 -5.47
N LEU A 89 -5.79 0.26 -4.60
CA LEU A 89 -5.07 0.66 -3.40
C LEU A 89 -3.72 1.30 -3.74
N ALA A 90 -2.99 0.75 -4.72
CA ALA A 90 -1.71 1.33 -5.15
C ALA A 90 -1.87 2.77 -5.66
N LYS A 91 -2.97 3.03 -6.39
CA LYS A 91 -3.30 4.37 -6.89
C LYS A 91 -3.56 5.34 -5.74
N GLN A 92 -4.40 4.95 -4.76
CA GLN A 92 -4.71 5.80 -3.60
C GLN A 92 -3.46 6.10 -2.77
N LEU A 93 -2.62 5.09 -2.53
CA LEU A 93 -1.34 5.26 -1.84
C LEU A 93 -0.41 6.20 -2.60
N TYR A 94 -0.28 6.02 -3.91
CA TYR A 94 0.53 6.90 -4.75
C TYR A 94 0.05 8.36 -4.69
N GLU A 95 -1.27 8.57 -4.80
CA GLU A 95 -1.87 9.91 -4.72
C GLU A 95 -1.57 10.61 -3.40
N GLU A 96 -1.56 9.88 -2.28
CA GLU A 96 -1.23 10.45 -0.97
C GLU A 96 0.27 10.64 -0.77
N LEU A 97 1.09 9.66 -1.12
CA LEU A 97 2.54 9.70 -0.88
C LEU A 97 3.26 10.67 -1.80
N SER A 98 2.80 10.83 -3.05
CA SER A 98 3.37 11.78 -4.01
C SER A 98 3.18 13.27 -3.63
N LYS A 99 2.42 13.55 -2.56
CA LYS A 99 2.33 14.90 -1.97
C LYS A 99 3.51 15.22 -1.06
N TYR A 100 4.15 14.19 -0.50
CA TYR A 100 5.23 14.30 0.49
C TYR A 100 6.60 13.93 -0.08
N VAL A 101 6.59 13.26 -1.23
CA VAL A 101 7.76 12.91 -2.03
C VAL A 101 7.78 13.87 -3.19
#